data_AF-A0A6P0TV36-F1
#
_entry.id   AF-A0A6P0TV36-F1
#
_cell.length_a   1.000
_cell.length_b   1.000
_cell.length_c   1.000
_cell.angle_alpha   90.00
_cell.angle_beta   90.00
_cell.angle_gamma   90.00
#
_symmetry.space_group_name_H-M   'P 1'
#
loop_
_entity.id
_entity.type
_entity.pdbx_description
1 polymer ?
#
loop_
_entity_poly.entity_id
_entity_poly.type
_entity_poly.pdbx_seq_one_letter_code
_entity_poly.pdbx_strand_id
1 'polypeptide(L)'
;GLDAGDELLAIDGFRVSADKLSDRLKDYQPGDSIEVTVFHQDRLLTHKVILAAPSPSHYQVVPLDSTTLKQLENFAGWLGVPLESI
;
A
#
# COMPACT_ATOMS: atom_id res chain seq x y z
N GLY A 1 -15.22 10.03 -9.66
CA GLY A 1 -16.15 8.95 -9.23
C GLY A 1 -16.08 8.88 -7.73
N LEU A 2 -14.89 8.55 -7.25
CA LEU A 2 -14.25 9.31 -6.17
C LEU A 2 -13.21 10.21 -6.85
N ASP A 3 -13.03 11.43 -6.35
CA ASP A 3 -12.10 12.42 -6.92
C ASP A 3 -11.13 12.95 -5.86
N ALA A 4 -9.99 13.51 -6.30
CA ALA A 4 -9.06 14.13 -5.38
C ALA A 4 -9.72 15.36 -4.72
N GLY A 5 -9.62 15.45 -3.40
CA GLY A 5 -10.32 16.46 -2.60
C GLY A 5 -11.60 15.95 -1.94
N ASP A 6 -12.08 14.75 -2.28
CA ASP A 6 -13.16 14.09 -1.55
C ASP A 6 -12.73 13.77 -0.11
N GLU A 7 -13.62 14.02 0.85
CA GLU A 7 -13.39 13.68 2.25
C GLU A 7 -14.06 12.35 2.57
N LEU A 8 -13.26 11.32 2.87
CA LEU A 8 -13.75 10.01 3.29
C LEU A 8 -14.31 10.04 4.70
N LEU A 9 -15.58 9.65 4.86
CA LEU A 9 -16.28 9.66 6.14
C LEU A 9 -16.51 8.26 6.69
N ALA A 10 -16.92 7.32 5.84
CA ALA A 10 -17.31 5.99 6.27
C ALA A 10 -17.06 4.90 5.21
N ILE A 11 -16.86 3.69 5.70
CA ILE A 11 -16.84 2.45 4.92
C ILE A 11 -17.88 1.50 5.52
N ASP A 12 -18.79 0.98 4.70
CA ASP A 12 -19.93 0.11 5.09
C ASP A 12 -20.69 0.62 6.33
N GLY A 13 -20.94 1.94 6.38
CA GLY A 13 -21.67 2.58 7.48
C GLY A 13 -20.85 2.83 8.76
N PHE A 14 -19.58 2.44 8.80
CA PHE A 14 -18.69 2.72 9.93
C PHE A 14 -17.81 3.93 9.64
N ARG A 15 -17.77 4.87 10.59
CA ARG A 15 -16.89 6.05 10.51
C ARG A 15 -15.43 5.63 10.37
N VAL A 16 -14.71 6.31 9.49
CA VAL A 16 -13.27 6.16 9.29
C VAL A 16 -12.57 7.49 9.56
N SER A 17 -11.36 7.41 10.10
CA SER A 17 -10.44 8.53 10.23
C SER A 17 -9.13 8.17 9.54
N ALA A 18 -8.32 9.17 9.18
CA ALA A 18 -7.09 8.95 8.42
C ALA A 18 -6.12 7.97 9.11
N ASP A 19 -6.02 8.03 10.44
CA ASP A 19 -5.20 7.13 11.27
C ASP A 19 -5.72 5.69 11.34
N LYS A 20 -7.00 5.45 11.07
CA LYS A 20 -7.66 4.13 11.20
C LYS A 20 -8.06 3.49 9.89
N LEU A 21 -7.94 4.21 8.77
CA LEU A 21 -8.34 3.73 7.45
C LEU A 21 -7.64 2.40 7.11
N SER A 22 -6.31 2.34 7.27
CA SER A 22 -5.55 1.13 6.96
C SER A 22 -5.93 -0.05 7.84
N ASP A 23 -6.26 0.18 9.12
CA ASP A 23 -6.71 -0.89 10.01
C ASP A 23 -8.11 -1.38 9.65
N ARG A 24 -9.03 -0.48 9.31
CA ARG A 24 -10.37 -0.84 8.84
C ARG A 24 -10.32 -1.71 7.57
N LEU A 25 -9.45 -1.37 6.62
CA LEU A 25 -9.32 -2.12 5.38
C LEU A 25 -8.82 -3.56 5.57
N LYS A 26 -8.26 -3.91 6.74
CA LYS A 26 -7.86 -5.29 7.06
C LYS A 26 -9.04 -6.24 7.27
N ASP A 27 -10.24 -5.71 7.50
CA ASP A 27 -11.47 -6.49 7.65
C ASP A 27 -11.95 -7.09 6.31
N TYR A 28 -11.31 -6.72 5.18
CA TYR A 28 -11.75 -7.04 3.82
C TYR A 28 -10.67 -7.74 2.99
N GLN A 29 -11.10 -8.34 1.89
CA GLN A 29 -10.24 -9.02 0.93
C GLN A 29 -10.28 -8.35 -0.46
N PRO A 30 -9.23 -8.52 -1.28
CA PRO A 30 -9.29 -8.16 -2.69
C PRO A 30 -10.48 -8.84 -3.38
N GLY A 31 -11.25 -8.07 -4.14
CA GLY A 31 -12.48 -8.49 -4.80
C GLY A 31 -13.76 -8.16 -4.02
N ASP A 32 -13.66 -7.81 -2.74
CA ASP A 32 -14.83 -7.40 -1.95
C ASP A 32 -15.44 -6.11 -2.49
N SER A 33 -16.78 -6.07 -2.48
CA SER A 33 -17.53 -4.89 -2.87
C SER A 33 -18.05 -4.16 -1.64
N ILE A 34 -17.49 -2.98 -1.37
CA ILE A 34 -17.76 -2.17 -0.18
C ILE A 34 -18.46 -0.85 -0.55
N GLU A 35 -19.20 -0.29 0.39
CA GLU A 35 -19.76 1.06 0.30
C GLU A 35 -18.81 2.07 0.92
N VAL A 36 -18.56 3.16 0.20
CA VAL A 36 -17.70 4.26 0.63
C VAL A 36 -18.53 5.54 0.60
N THR A 37 -18.65 6.19 1.75
CA THR A 37 -19.36 7.46 1.90
C THR A 37 -18.37 8.60 2.03
N VAL A 38 -18.51 9.60 1.15
CA VAL A 38 -17.62 10.75 1.07
C VAL A 38 -18.40 12.06 1.01
N PHE A 39 -17.79 13.15 1.44
CA PHE A 39 -18.17 14.49 0.97
C PHE A 39 -17.40 14.83 -0.30
N HIS A 40 -18.14 15.11 -1.38
CA HIS A 40 -17.62 15.76 -2.58
C HIS A 40 -18.08 17.21 -2.55
N GLN A 41 -17.18 18.13 -2.20
CA GLN A 41 -17.55 19.50 -1.82
C GLN A 41 -18.61 19.45 -0.69
N ASP A 42 -19.77 20.09 -0.89
CA ASP A 42 -20.85 20.11 0.11
C ASP A 42 -21.84 18.94 -0.03
N ARG A 43 -21.57 17.97 -0.92
CA ARG A 43 -22.50 16.88 -1.23
C ARG A 43 -22.04 15.56 -0.64
N LEU A 44 -22.91 14.95 0.16
CA LEU A 44 -22.73 13.59 0.64
C LEU A 44 -23.05 12.59 -0.47
N LEU A 45 -22.10 11.73 -0.80
CA LEU A 45 -22.23 10.68 -1.79
C LEU A 45 -21.85 9.34 -1.20
N THR A 46 -22.51 8.27 -1.65
CA THR A 46 -22.12 6.89 -1.35
C THR A 46 -21.87 6.15 -2.65
N HIS A 47 -20.69 5.55 -2.75
CA HIS A 47 -20.27 4.78 -3.91
C HIS A 47 -20.01 3.33 -3.52
N LYS A 48 -20.41 2.41 -4.39
CA LYS A 48 -20.01 1.00 -4.27
C LYS A 48 -18.73 0.78 -5.08
N VAL A 49 -17.68 0.30 -4.45
CA VAL A 49 -16.37 0.06 -5.08
C VAL A 49 -15.96 -1.40 -4.88
N ILE A 50 -15.05 -1.89 -5.74
CA ILE A 50 -14.45 -3.22 -5.61
C ILE A 50 -12.99 -3.03 -5.20
N LEU A 51 -12.58 -3.67 -4.11
CA LEU A 51 -11.20 -3.59 -3.63
C LEU A 51 -10.26 -4.35 -4.56
N ALA A 52 -9.23 -3.67 -5.05
CA ALA A 52 -8.15 -4.33 -5.79
C ALA A 52 -7.16 -4.99 -4.82
N ALA A 53 -6.26 -5.83 -5.37
CA ALA A 53 -5.12 -6.31 -4.59
C ALA A 53 -4.24 -5.13 -4.12
N PRO A 54 -3.66 -5.19 -2.91
CA PRO A 54 -2.79 -4.13 -2.42
C PRO A 54 -1.58 -3.97 -3.33
N SER A 55 -1.26 -2.72 -3.66
CA SER A 55 -0.06 -2.38 -4.45
C SER A 55 1.15 -2.22 -3.52
N PRO A 56 2.36 -2.67 -3.91
CA PRO A 56 3.57 -2.45 -3.13
C PRO A 56 3.79 -0.95 -2.87
N SER A 57 3.95 -0.56 -1.60
CA SER A 57 4.21 0.84 -1.21
C SER A 57 5.70 1.20 -1.20
N HIS A 58 6.57 0.20 -1.14
CA HIS A 58 8.01 0.36 -1.13
C HIS A 58 8.68 -0.91 -1.66
N TYR A 59 9.91 -0.74 -2.13
CA TYR A 59 10.79 -1.84 -2.49
C TYR A 59 12.09 -1.69 -1.70
N GLN A 60 12.59 -2.80 -1.18
CA GLN A 60 13.86 -2.84 -0.48
C GLN A 60 14.80 -3.80 -1.22
N VAL A 61 16.03 -3.36 -1.45
CA VAL A 61 17.10 -4.25 -1.91
C VAL A 61 17.68 -4.92 -0.66
N VAL A 62 17.64 -6.25 -0.64
CA VAL A 62 18.18 -7.06 0.46
C VAL A 62 19.22 -8.04 -0.07
N PRO A 63 20.25 -8.38 0.71
CA PRO A 63 21.16 -9.46 0.38
C PRO A 63 20.41 -10.77 0.19
N LEU A 64 20.89 -11.61 -0.74
CA LEU A 64 20.40 -12.98 -0.88
C LEU A 64 21.01 -13.86 0.22
N ASP A 65 20.24 -14.79 0.77
CA ASP A 65 20.69 -15.72 1.82
C ASP A 65 21.88 -16.59 1.39
N SER A 66 22.01 -16.86 0.09
CA SER A 66 23.11 -17.62 -0.48
C SER A 66 23.62 -16.93 -1.73
N THR A 67 24.84 -16.39 -1.63
CA THR A 67 25.52 -15.68 -2.70
C THR A 67 26.70 -16.49 -3.22
N THR A 68 26.81 -16.57 -4.54
CA THR A 68 27.97 -17.16 -5.22
C THR A 68 29.16 -16.20 -5.15
N LEU A 69 30.38 -16.73 -5.26
CA LEU A 69 31.60 -15.92 -5.31
C LEU A 69 31.53 -14.83 -6.39
N LYS A 70 31.02 -15.17 -7.58
CA LYS A 70 30.85 -14.21 -8.69
C LYS A 70 29.88 -13.07 -8.33
N GLN A 71 28.83 -13.34 -7.54
CA GLN A 71 27.91 -12.30 -7.07
C GLN A 71 28.57 -11.37 -6.05
N LEU A 72 29.41 -11.91 -5.15
CA LEU A 72 30.19 -11.11 -4.20
C LEU A 72 31.23 -10.23 -4.90
N GLU A 73 31.94 -10.79 -5.88
CA GLU A 73 32.89 -10.05 -6.72
C GLU A 73 32.21 -8.93 -7.50
N ASN A 74 31.06 -9.21 -8.12
CA ASN A 74 30.29 -8.20 -8.84
C ASN A 74 29.78 -7.11 -7.90
N PHE A 75 29.29 -7.48 -6.72
CA PHE A 75 28.81 -6.54 -5.70
C PHE A 75 29.94 -5.60 -5.27
N ALA A 76 31.08 -6.16 -4.86
CA ALA A 76 32.24 -5.38 -4.43
C ALA A 76 32.82 -4.53 -5.56
N GLY A 77 32.87 -5.08 -6.79
CA GLY A 77 33.31 -4.34 -7.97
C GLY A 77 32.38 -3.18 -8.34
N TRP A 78 31.07 -3.30 -8.09
CA TRP A 78 30.11 -2.26 -8.41
C TRP A 78 29.97 -1.20 -7.32
N LEU A 79 29.87 -1.62 -6.05
CA LEU A 79 29.60 -0.72 -4.91
C LEU A 79 30.87 -0.30 -4.16
N GLY A 80 32.02 -0.90 -4.45
CA GLY A 80 33.31 -0.56 -3.84
C GLY A 80 33.49 -1.05 -2.40
N VAL A 81 32.52 -1.80 -1.87
CA VAL A 81 32.53 -2.35 -0.52
C VAL A 81 32.09 -3.82 -0.53
N PRO A 82 32.55 -4.66 0.41
CA PRO A 82 32.13 -6.05 0.50
C PRO A 82 30.69 -6.15 1.03
N LEU A 83 29.98 -7.24 0.70
CA LEU A 83 28.57 -7.42 1.05
C LEU A 83 28.34 -7.44 2.57
N GLU A 84 29.33 -7.88 3.34
CA GLU A 84 29.29 -7.96 4.80
C GLU A 84 29.31 -6.60 5.51
N SER A 85 29.50 -5.51 4.76
CA SER A 85 29.56 -4.15 5.29
C SER A 85 28.22 -3.41 5.33
N ILE A 86 27.15 -4.03 4.81
CA ILE A 86 25.78 -3.51 4.81
C ILE A 86 24.82 -4.37 5.62
#